data_AF-A0A8E2EEI8-F1
#
_entry.id   AF-A0A8E2EEI8-F1
#
_cell.length_a   1.000
_cell.length_b   1.000
_cell.length_c   1.000
_cell.angle_alpha   90.00
_cell.angle_beta   90.00
_cell.angle_gamma   90.00
#
_symmetry.space_group_name_H-M   'P 1'
#
loop_
_entity.id
_entity.type
_entity.pdbx_description
1 polymer ?
#
loop_
_entity_poly.entity_id
_entity_poly.type
_entity_poly.pdbx_seq_one_letter_code
_entity_poly.pdbx_strand_id
1 'polypeptide(L)'
;MDTHSDPIVNRDNIIPVVSITAPDYENSTSSTTDRRPGERDALKQSLSASKLKERLGNLGAQTERPESPSTISDRLFTMLLQQVLPAQDVSPVADRRSKKDVDRPNFSLPVMSNNFRRFNARIGVAFVFQNRVIRLLNWKVPTQTMSFLAVYTFLCLDPTMLAVLPVALCLFFIMVPAFLARHPPPPTNHPTDFYPLGGPPVAPPQNIKPAPELSKDFFRNMRDLQNCMEDFSRIHDSLIAFLAPPTNFSNEALSSVLFLLLTATACLLFISSHLLPWRAIFLVSGWGATCIGHPTVQELLHATQAGTIIQGQETNARSWLLRLSSSDIALSSAPEHREVEIFELQRRALHVDDAEYEPFLFSASPYSPLSPARIAGDRPRGTRFFEDVQAPKGWRWSDKKWTLDLLSREWVEERCVTGVEVEMEGERWVTDILYDEETTGQNVLTSPKKDKGKGKEKAVMKTWEEDNGLGKKGEWRRRRWVRAVERVVMAPTSGES
;
A
#
# COMPACT_ATOMS: atom_id res chain seq x y z
N MET A 1 17.67 44.87 35.52
CA MET A 1 16.71 44.80 34.41
C MET A 1 16.86 43.42 33.80
N ASP A 2 15.99 42.49 34.19
CA ASP A 2 16.00 41.14 33.64
C ASP A 2 15.63 41.21 32.16
N THR A 3 16.63 41.14 31.30
CA THR A 3 16.43 40.98 29.86
C THR A 3 15.85 39.58 29.63
N HIS A 4 14.53 39.45 29.77
CA HIS A 4 13.81 38.26 29.37
C HIS A 4 14.07 38.04 27.87
N SER A 5 14.83 37.00 27.55
CA SER A 5 14.95 36.53 26.16
C SER A 5 13.59 36.03 25.71
N ASP A 6 12.95 36.81 24.85
CA ASP A 6 11.65 36.49 24.26
C ASP A 6 11.70 35.17 23.48
N PRO A 7 10.63 34.34 23.53
CA PRO A 7 10.57 33.13 22.73
C PRO A 7 10.57 33.46 21.23
N ILE A 8 11.40 32.75 20.48
CA ILE A 8 11.50 32.90 19.02
C ILE A 8 10.26 32.27 18.39
N VAL A 9 9.29 33.11 18.04
CA VAL A 9 8.01 32.72 17.44
C VAL A 9 7.71 33.62 16.25
N ASN A 10 7.05 33.07 15.24
CA ASN A 10 6.58 33.82 14.10
C ASN A 10 5.52 34.84 14.57
N ARG A 11 5.95 36.08 14.80
CA ARG A 11 5.09 37.22 15.16
C ARG A 11 4.61 38.00 13.92
N ASP A 12 5.14 37.66 12.75
CA ASP A 12 4.83 38.27 11.46
C ASP A 12 3.51 37.73 10.87
N ASN A 13 3.23 38.08 9.61
CA ASN A 13 2.05 37.64 8.85
C ASN A 13 1.89 36.11 8.85
N ILE A 14 0.63 35.68 8.79
CA ILE A 14 0.19 34.28 8.75
C ILE A 14 0.88 33.57 7.58
N ILE A 15 1.36 32.35 7.81
CA ILE A 15 1.92 31.51 6.75
C ILE A 15 0.77 31.14 5.80
N PRO A 16 0.87 31.47 4.50
CA PRO A 16 -0.17 31.13 3.53
C PRO A 16 -0.26 29.62 3.39
N VAL A 17 -1.49 29.10 3.41
CA VAL A 17 -1.79 27.68 3.16
C VAL A 17 -1.61 27.39 1.67
N VAL A 18 -1.02 26.26 1.34
CA VAL A 18 -0.81 25.84 -0.05
C VAL A 18 -2.17 25.47 -0.65
N SER A 19 -2.62 26.28 -1.61
CA SER A 19 -3.75 25.96 -2.47
C SER A 19 -3.22 25.28 -3.73
N ILE A 20 -3.19 23.95 -3.74
CA ILE A 20 -3.07 23.21 -5.00
C ILE A 20 -4.47 23.25 -5.59
N THR A 21 -4.65 23.99 -6.69
CA THR A 21 -5.90 23.99 -7.45
C THR A 21 -6.12 22.56 -7.97
N ALA A 22 -6.83 21.75 -7.20
CA ALA A 22 -7.52 20.59 -7.73
C ALA A 22 -8.42 21.08 -8.88
N PRO A 23 -8.65 20.28 -9.94
CA PRO A 23 -9.62 20.66 -10.95
C PRO A 23 -10.92 21.01 -10.24
N ASP A 24 -11.49 22.16 -10.60
CA ASP A 24 -12.70 22.71 -10.00
C ASP A 24 -13.81 21.65 -9.98
N TYR A 25 -13.90 20.90 -8.87
CA TYR A 25 -15.20 20.45 -8.40
C TYR A 25 -15.84 21.72 -7.89
N GLU A 26 -16.59 22.34 -8.80
CA GLU A 26 -17.58 23.35 -8.50
C GLU A 26 -18.19 23.06 -7.13
N ASN A 27 -18.34 24.12 -6.33
CA ASN A 27 -19.27 24.17 -5.21
C ASN A 27 -20.65 23.70 -5.71
N SER A 28 -20.90 22.39 -5.69
CA SER A 28 -22.22 21.83 -5.80
C SER A 28 -22.88 22.13 -4.46
N THR A 29 -23.56 23.27 -4.46
CA THR A 29 -24.68 23.61 -3.59
C THR A 29 -25.35 22.33 -3.10
N SER A 30 -25.36 22.18 -1.78
CA SER A 30 -25.98 21.09 -1.03
C SER A 30 -27.31 20.65 -1.65
N SER A 31 -27.28 19.55 -2.41
CA SER A 31 -28.49 18.80 -2.75
C SER A 31 -28.92 18.04 -1.50
N THR A 32 -29.99 18.53 -0.90
CA THR A 32 -30.77 17.93 0.18
C THR A 32 -31.04 16.46 -0.15
N THR A 33 -30.34 15.55 0.51
CA THR A 33 -30.68 14.12 0.54
C THR A 33 -31.10 13.79 1.96
N ASP A 34 -32.38 13.40 2.07
CA ASP A 34 -33.02 12.93 3.29
C ASP A 34 -32.17 11.84 3.97
N ARG A 35 -31.55 12.21 5.10
CA ARG A 35 -30.93 11.26 6.02
C ARG A 35 -31.70 11.29 7.34
N ARG A 36 -32.11 10.09 7.76
CA ARG A 36 -33.00 9.78 8.88
C ARG A 36 -32.57 10.48 10.19
N PRO A 37 -33.52 10.90 11.06
CA PRO A 37 -33.23 11.76 12.22
C PRO A 37 -32.49 11.08 13.39
N GLY A 38 -32.23 9.77 13.35
CA GLY A 38 -31.79 9.02 14.54
C GLY A 38 -30.32 9.15 14.92
N GLU A 39 -29.42 9.42 13.96
CA GLU A 39 -27.97 9.30 14.19
C GLU A 39 -27.31 10.61 14.63
N ARG A 40 -27.88 11.75 14.21
CA ARG A 40 -27.43 13.09 14.64
C ARG A 40 -27.82 13.41 16.08
N ASP A 41 -28.92 12.88 16.57
CA ASP A 41 -29.36 13.12 17.95
C ASP A 41 -28.59 12.25 18.96
N ALA A 42 -28.14 11.06 18.58
CA ALA A 42 -27.22 10.25 19.37
C ALA A 42 -25.85 10.94 19.55
N LEU A 43 -25.36 11.62 18.51
CA LEU A 43 -24.09 12.36 18.53
C LEU A 43 -24.20 13.69 19.29
N LYS A 44 -25.38 14.34 19.30
CA LYS A 44 -25.67 15.49 20.18
C LYS A 44 -25.80 15.09 21.66
N GLN A 45 -26.30 13.88 21.95
CA GLN A 45 -26.34 13.35 23.32
C GLN A 45 -24.97 12.92 23.88
N SER A 46 -23.99 12.61 23.02
CA SER A 46 -22.59 12.38 23.44
C SER A 46 -21.82 13.70 23.65
N LEU A 47 -22.28 14.81 23.06
CA LEU A 47 -21.71 16.14 23.16
C LEU A 47 -22.43 17.06 24.17
N SER A 48 -23.11 16.53 25.19
CA SER A 48 -23.82 17.39 26.14
C SER A 48 -22.83 18.13 27.06
N ALA A 49 -22.77 19.46 26.91
CA ALA A 49 -22.00 20.35 27.78
C ALA A 49 -22.34 20.17 29.26
N SER A 50 -23.54 19.66 29.57
CA SER A 50 -23.98 19.29 30.92
C SER A 50 -23.22 18.10 31.50
N LYS A 51 -23.00 17.02 30.74
CA LYS A 51 -22.22 15.84 31.19
C LYS A 51 -20.75 16.19 31.36
N LEU A 52 -20.22 17.07 30.52
CA LEU A 52 -18.86 17.56 30.63
C LEU A 52 -18.68 18.46 31.86
N LYS A 53 -19.65 19.34 32.15
CA LYS A 53 -19.69 20.17 33.37
C LYS A 53 -19.82 19.33 34.65
N GLU A 54 -20.63 18.27 34.62
CA GLU A 54 -20.82 17.35 35.75
C GLU A 54 -19.56 16.52 36.03
N ARG A 55 -18.88 16.03 34.99
CA ARG A 55 -17.58 15.35 35.13
C ARG A 55 -16.46 16.29 35.57
N LEU A 56 -16.45 17.54 35.10
CA LEU A 56 -15.49 18.56 35.54
C LEU A 56 -15.72 18.96 37.01
N GLY A 57 -16.98 19.05 37.43
CA GLY A 57 -17.38 19.31 38.81
C GLY A 57 -16.94 18.19 39.76
N ASN A 58 -17.08 16.93 39.37
CA ASN A 58 -16.65 15.79 40.19
C ASN A 58 -15.12 15.67 40.33
N LEU A 59 -14.35 16.19 39.36
CA LEU A 59 -12.88 16.26 39.44
C LEU A 59 -12.38 17.40 40.35
N GLY A 60 -13.13 18.49 40.46
CA GLY A 60 -12.84 19.58 41.40
C GLY A 60 -12.95 19.17 42.86
N ALA A 61 -13.77 18.15 43.17
CA ALA A 61 -14.01 17.69 44.54
C ALA A 61 -12.93 16.73 45.10
N GLN A 62 -11.96 16.29 44.29
CA GLN A 62 -10.91 15.33 44.71
C GLN A 62 -9.51 15.95 44.92
N THR A 63 -9.36 17.28 44.93
CA THR A 63 -8.04 17.93 44.89
C THR A 63 -7.72 18.71 46.18
N GLU A 64 -7.19 18.02 47.20
CA GLU A 64 -6.58 18.64 48.40
C GLU A 64 -5.04 18.76 48.31
N ARG A 65 -4.47 18.91 47.11
CA ARG A 65 -3.04 19.26 46.95
C ARG A 65 -2.85 20.37 45.92
N PRO A 66 -1.90 21.29 46.13
CA PRO A 66 -1.65 22.38 45.20
C PRO A 66 -0.94 21.81 43.96
N GLU A 67 -1.72 21.40 42.97
CA GLU A 67 -1.22 20.98 41.65
C GLU A 67 -1.04 22.20 40.74
N SER A 68 0.05 22.23 39.98
CA SER A 68 0.38 23.29 39.05
C SER A 68 -0.65 23.39 37.90
N PRO A 69 -0.88 24.59 37.32
CA PRO A 69 -1.87 24.81 36.26
C PRO A 69 -1.69 23.92 35.02
N SER A 70 -0.50 23.35 34.82
CA SER A 70 -0.17 22.40 33.76
C SER A 70 -1.00 21.10 33.82
N THR A 71 -1.27 20.55 35.02
CA THR A 71 -1.93 19.24 35.18
C THR A 71 -3.42 19.30 34.79
N ILE A 72 -4.08 20.43 35.02
CA ILE A 72 -5.50 20.63 34.68
C ILE A 72 -5.67 20.78 33.17
N SER A 73 -4.79 21.55 32.52
CA SER A 73 -4.76 21.65 31.06
C SER A 73 -4.43 20.32 30.38
N ASP A 74 -3.56 19.52 30.98
CA ASP A 74 -3.20 18.18 30.48
C ASP A 74 -4.43 17.27 30.47
N ARG A 75 -5.24 17.29 31.53
CA ARG A 75 -6.47 16.50 31.60
C ARG A 75 -7.50 16.96 30.57
N LEU A 76 -7.69 18.27 30.38
CA LEU A 76 -8.63 18.80 29.38
C LEU A 76 -8.23 18.47 27.95
N PHE A 77 -6.95 18.59 27.61
CA PHE A 77 -6.45 18.23 26.29
C PHE A 77 -6.56 16.73 26.03
N THR A 78 -6.23 15.89 27.02
CA THR A 78 -6.43 14.44 26.90
C THR A 78 -7.90 14.05 26.75
N MET A 79 -8.82 14.75 27.43
CA MET A 79 -10.26 14.53 27.29
C MET A 79 -10.78 14.92 25.90
N LEU A 80 -10.28 16.03 25.34
CA LEU A 80 -10.62 16.44 23.97
C LEU A 80 -10.09 15.45 22.92
N LEU A 81 -8.86 14.94 23.10
CA LEU A 81 -8.26 13.96 22.20
C LEU A 81 -8.94 12.59 22.30
N GLN A 82 -9.32 12.17 23.51
CA GLN A 82 -10.11 10.96 23.76
C GLN A 82 -11.50 11.01 23.11
N GLN A 83 -12.08 12.20 22.93
CA GLN A 83 -13.39 12.36 22.33
C GLN A 83 -13.38 12.27 20.80
N VAL A 84 -12.22 12.47 20.18
CA VAL A 84 -12.03 12.41 18.72
C VAL A 84 -11.62 11.01 18.24
N LEU A 85 -11.11 10.17 19.13
CA LEU A 85 -10.69 8.81 18.81
C LEU A 85 -11.81 7.80 19.08
N PRO A 86 -12.18 6.92 18.12
CA PRO A 86 -13.05 5.79 18.41
C PRO A 86 -12.37 4.90 19.46
N ALA A 87 -13.15 4.41 20.43
CA ALA A 87 -12.68 3.45 21.43
C ALA A 87 -12.34 2.13 20.72
N GLN A 88 -11.11 2.01 20.21
CA GLN A 88 -10.59 0.76 19.68
C GLN A 88 -9.86 0.03 20.80
N ASP A 89 -10.36 -1.15 21.13
CA ASP A 89 -9.67 -2.13 21.98
C ASP A 89 -8.43 -2.65 21.23
N VAL A 90 -7.32 -1.95 21.36
CA VAL A 90 -6.01 -2.42 20.89
C VAL A 90 -5.54 -3.55 21.79
N SER A 91 -5.86 -4.78 21.41
CA SER A 91 -5.21 -5.97 21.95
C SER A 91 -3.72 -5.94 21.54
N PRO A 92 -2.76 -6.14 22.46
CA PRO A 92 -1.35 -6.12 22.10
C PRO A 92 -1.00 -7.36 21.27
N VAL A 93 -0.94 -7.21 19.95
CA VAL A 93 -0.35 -8.23 19.07
C VAL A 93 1.17 -8.10 19.23
N ALA A 94 1.79 -9.09 19.88
CA ALA A 94 3.24 -9.19 19.96
C ALA A 94 3.79 -9.52 18.57
N ASP A 95 4.31 -8.51 17.87
CA ASP A 95 4.94 -8.70 16.57
C ASP A 95 6.26 -9.44 16.76
N ARG A 96 6.31 -10.71 16.34
CA ARG A 96 7.38 -11.66 16.66
C ARG A 96 8.58 -11.51 15.72
N ARG A 97 8.86 -10.27 15.30
CA ARG A 97 9.79 -9.95 14.22
C ARG A 97 10.52 -8.62 14.46
N SER A 98 11.25 -8.48 15.56
CA SER A 98 12.12 -7.32 15.77
C SER A 98 13.57 -7.71 16.07
N LYS A 99 14.44 -7.43 15.10
CA LYS A 99 15.88 -7.23 15.32
C LYS A 99 16.02 -5.99 16.22
N LYS A 100 16.50 -6.15 17.45
CA LYS A 100 16.98 -5.09 18.37
C LYS A 100 16.31 -3.73 18.11
N ASP A 101 14.99 -3.68 18.26
CA ASP A 101 14.27 -2.43 18.19
C ASP A 101 14.69 -1.58 19.38
N VAL A 102 15.11 -0.36 19.10
CA VAL A 102 15.29 0.69 20.10
C VAL A 102 13.98 0.77 20.88
N ASP A 103 14.04 0.66 22.21
CA ASP A 103 12.88 0.77 23.13
C ASP A 103 12.12 2.09 22.88
N ARG A 104 11.21 2.07 21.92
CA ARG A 104 10.28 3.18 21.65
C ARG A 104 9.03 2.89 22.48
N PRO A 105 8.61 3.80 23.37
CA PRO A 105 7.46 3.56 24.23
C PRO A 105 6.21 3.30 23.39
N ASN A 106 5.39 2.36 23.83
CA ASN A 106 4.10 2.07 23.20
C ASN A 106 3.21 3.32 23.16
N PHE A 107 2.37 3.40 22.12
CA PHE A 107 1.49 4.56 21.92
C PHE A 107 0.59 4.75 23.14
N SER A 108 0.68 5.93 23.76
CA SER A 108 -0.22 6.33 24.85
C SER A 108 -0.57 7.80 24.71
N LEU A 109 -1.86 8.11 24.88
CA LEU A 109 -2.40 9.46 24.72
C LEU A 109 -1.73 10.50 25.64
N PRO A 110 -1.42 10.17 26.92
CA PRO A 110 -0.69 11.11 27.79
C PRO A 110 0.72 11.42 27.28
N VAL A 111 1.43 10.41 26.75
CA VAL A 111 2.78 10.60 26.19
C VAL A 111 2.73 11.40 24.89
N MET A 112 1.74 11.14 24.02
CA MET A 112 1.50 11.92 22.81
C MET A 112 1.23 13.39 23.14
N SER A 113 0.35 13.67 24.11
CA SER A 113 0.05 15.03 24.56
C SER A 113 1.29 15.77 25.07
N ASN A 114 2.06 15.13 25.96
CA ASN A 114 3.29 15.71 26.50
C ASN A 114 4.34 15.96 25.41
N ASN A 115 4.48 15.02 24.46
CA ASN A 115 5.39 15.17 23.32
C ASN A 115 4.94 16.29 22.37
N PHE A 116 3.63 16.38 22.09
CA PHE A 116 3.05 17.44 21.26
C PHE A 116 3.30 18.82 21.87
N ARG A 117 3.10 18.99 23.17
CA ARG A 117 3.34 20.26 23.86
C ARG A 117 4.82 20.67 23.82
N ARG A 118 5.73 19.73 24.10
CA ARG A 118 7.19 19.96 24.02
C ARG A 118 7.63 20.31 22.60
N PHE A 119 7.02 19.68 21.60
CA PHE A 119 7.25 19.98 20.18
C PHE A 119 6.72 21.37 19.81
N ASN A 120 5.46 21.67 20.09
CA ASN A 120 4.81 22.95 19.76
C ASN A 120 5.50 24.15 20.44
N ALA A 121 6.06 23.95 21.64
CA ALA A 121 6.82 24.98 22.35
C ALA A 121 8.18 25.30 21.72
N ARG A 122 8.73 24.41 20.87
CA ARG A 122 10.06 24.54 20.25
C ARG A 122 10.03 24.76 18.73
N ILE A 123 8.97 24.31 18.06
CA ILE A 123 8.85 24.35 16.60
C ILE A 123 8.77 25.78 16.03
N GLY A 124 8.48 26.79 16.85
CA GLY A 124 8.38 28.19 16.41
C GLY A 124 9.57 28.72 15.61
N VAL A 125 10.80 28.26 15.90
CA VAL A 125 11.99 28.61 15.13
C VAL A 125 11.90 28.13 13.67
N ALA A 126 11.35 26.93 13.46
CA ALA A 126 11.16 26.38 12.13
C ALA A 126 10.11 27.17 11.33
N PHE A 127 9.03 27.62 11.97
CA PHE A 127 8.02 28.47 11.32
C PHE A 127 8.56 29.87 10.97
N VAL A 128 9.42 30.45 11.82
CA VAL A 128 10.13 31.69 11.48
C VAL A 128 11.03 31.49 10.26
N PHE A 129 11.77 30.37 10.21
CA PHE A 129 12.60 30.03 9.06
C PHE A 129 11.76 29.84 7.80
N GLN A 130 10.68 29.06 7.87
CA GLN A 130 9.74 28.86 6.76
C GLN A 130 9.19 30.19 6.23
N ASN A 131 8.74 31.09 7.11
CA ASN A 131 8.22 32.40 6.70
C ASN A 131 9.32 33.30 6.09
N ARG A 132 10.57 33.18 6.53
CA ARG A 132 11.71 33.88 5.89
C ARG A 132 11.97 33.33 4.48
N VAL A 133 11.93 32.01 4.31
CA VAL A 133 12.09 31.38 2.99
C VAL A 133 10.96 31.78 2.05
N ILE A 134 9.70 31.73 2.49
CA ILE A 134 8.55 32.15 1.67
C ILE A 134 8.68 33.63 1.26
N ARG A 135 9.05 34.51 2.18
CA ARG A 135 9.28 35.94 1.86
C ARG A 135 10.43 36.15 0.88
N LEU A 136 11.49 35.34 0.98
CA LEU A 136 12.64 35.38 0.09
C LEU A 136 12.24 34.94 -1.33
N LEU A 137 11.48 33.85 -1.46
CA LEU A 137 11.01 33.32 -2.74
C LEU A 137 9.96 34.23 -3.41
N ASN A 138 9.13 34.92 -2.61
CA ASN A 138 8.13 35.87 -3.11
C ASN A 138 8.69 37.29 -3.34
N TRP A 139 10.02 37.48 -3.32
CA TRP A 139 10.68 38.77 -3.58
C TRP A 139 10.22 39.94 -2.70
N LYS A 140 9.75 39.69 -1.47
CA LYS A 140 9.21 40.74 -0.61
C LYS A 140 10.24 41.83 -0.29
N VAL A 141 11.51 41.44 -0.14
CA VAL A 141 12.65 42.35 0.00
C VAL A 141 13.67 41.96 -1.08
N PRO A 142 13.69 42.64 -2.24
CA PRO A 142 14.45 42.19 -3.40
C PRO A 142 15.96 42.18 -3.14
N THR A 143 16.47 43.06 -2.28
CA THR A 143 17.90 43.09 -1.92
C THR A 143 18.34 41.82 -1.20
N GLN A 144 17.48 41.22 -0.36
CA GLN A 144 17.75 39.94 0.32
C GLN A 144 17.66 38.76 -0.65
N THR A 145 16.70 38.77 -1.58
CA THR A 145 16.58 37.74 -2.61
C THR A 145 17.77 37.78 -3.56
N MET A 146 18.21 38.96 -3.99
CA MET A 146 19.38 39.13 -4.85
C MET A 146 20.68 38.71 -4.17
N SER A 147 20.86 39.00 -2.88
CA SER A 147 22.05 38.53 -2.15
C SER A 147 22.05 37.01 -1.98
N PHE A 148 20.90 36.41 -1.72
CA PHE A 148 20.74 34.94 -1.73
C PHE A 148 21.09 34.36 -3.10
N LEU A 149 20.59 34.95 -4.18
CA LEU A 149 20.81 34.47 -5.54
C LEU A 149 22.27 34.61 -5.99
N ALA A 150 22.97 35.66 -5.52
CA ALA A 150 24.40 35.82 -5.71
C ALA A 150 25.19 34.71 -4.99
N VAL A 151 24.85 34.39 -3.74
CA VAL A 151 25.46 33.28 -2.99
C VAL A 151 25.15 31.93 -3.65
N TYR A 152 23.91 31.73 -4.09
CA TYR A 152 23.50 30.53 -4.83
C TYR A 152 24.27 30.37 -6.14
N THR A 153 24.46 31.46 -6.88
CA THR A 153 25.27 31.49 -8.10
C THR A 153 26.71 31.05 -7.82
N PHE A 154 27.32 31.56 -6.75
CA PHE A 154 28.65 31.15 -6.34
C PHE A 154 28.72 29.65 -5.99
N LEU A 155 27.69 29.12 -5.31
CA LEU A 155 27.60 27.70 -4.94
C LEU A 155 27.41 26.77 -6.15
N CYS A 156 26.62 27.19 -7.15
CA CYS A 156 26.44 26.42 -8.39
C CYS A 156 27.67 26.49 -9.29
N LEU A 157 28.38 27.62 -9.28
CA LEU A 157 29.63 27.76 -10.01
C LEU A 157 30.71 26.89 -9.35
N ASP A 158 30.96 26.94 -8.05
CA ASP A 158 31.96 26.05 -7.44
C ASP A 158 31.33 25.07 -6.44
N PRO A 159 30.99 23.83 -6.87
CA PRO A 159 30.33 22.86 -5.99
C PRO A 159 31.21 22.42 -4.82
N THR A 160 32.53 22.63 -4.88
CA THR A 160 33.44 22.29 -3.76
C THR A 160 33.18 23.16 -2.53
N MET A 161 32.63 24.37 -2.72
CA MET A 161 32.21 25.26 -1.64
C MET A 161 31.09 24.68 -0.78
N LEU A 162 30.34 23.69 -1.27
CA LEU A 162 29.29 23.02 -0.50
C LEU A 162 29.85 22.30 0.75
N ALA A 163 31.09 21.83 0.70
CA ALA A 163 31.75 21.23 1.87
C ALA A 163 32.07 22.25 2.97
N VAL A 164 32.34 23.51 2.59
CA VAL A 164 32.66 24.61 3.50
C VAL A 164 31.39 25.26 4.06
N LEU A 165 30.29 25.21 3.29
CA LEU A 165 29.00 25.80 3.62
C LEU A 165 28.49 25.48 5.04
N PRO A 166 28.44 24.22 5.54
CA PRO A 166 27.95 23.95 6.89
C PRO A 166 28.79 24.61 7.99
N VAL A 167 30.12 24.69 7.81
CA VAL A 167 31.02 25.35 8.76
C VAL A 167 30.81 26.86 8.71
N ALA A 168 30.73 27.45 7.52
CA ALA A 168 30.44 28.87 7.34
C ALA A 168 29.07 29.25 7.94
N LEU A 169 28.03 28.45 7.72
CA LEU A 169 26.71 28.69 8.31
C LEU A 169 26.75 28.66 9.85
N CYS A 170 27.46 27.68 10.44
CA CYS A 170 27.64 27.61 11.88
C CYS A 170 28.37 28.85 12.42
N LEU A 171 29.44 29.29 11.76
CA LEU A 171 30.19 30.47 12.17
C LEU A 171 29.34 31.75 12.05
N PHE A 172 28.78 32.03 10.88
CA PHE A 172 28.08 33.29 10.61
C PHE A 172 26.69 33.39 11.23
N PHE A 173 25.93 32.31 11.31
CA PHE A 173 24.53 32.35 11.79
C PHE A 173 24.34 31.85 13.21
N ILE A 174 25.28 31.07 13.77
CA ILE A 174 25.18 30.57 15.15
C ILE A 174 26.22 31.26 16.04
N MET A 175 27.51 31.17 15.70
CA MET A 175 28.60 31.64 16.58
C MET A 175 28.71 33.17 16.62
N VAL A 176 28.69 33.85 15.47
CA VAL A 176 28.81 35.32 15.41
C VAL A 176 27.65 36.01 16.14
N PRO A 177 26.37 35.67 15.91
CA PRO A 177 25.27 36.28 16.66
C PRO A 177 25.32 35.94 18.15
N ALA A 178 25.70 34.70 18.52
CA ALA A 178 25.87 34.32 19.92
C ALA A 178 27.01 35.10 20.60
N PHE A 179 28.08 35.42 19.87
CA PHE A 179 29.18 36.25 20.34
C PHE A 179 28.73 37.70 20.54
N LEU A 180 28.07 38.30 19.55
CA LEU A 180 27.55 39.67 19.63
C LEU A 180 26.51 39.83 20.75
N ALA A 181 25.68 38.81 20.99
CA ALA A 181 24.73 38.81 22.09
C ALA A 181 25.39 38.76 23.48
N ARG A 182 26.58 38.13 23.60
CA ARG A 182 27.35 38.06 24.84
C ARG A 182 28.18 39.33 25.09
N HIS A 183 28.59 40.02 24.03
CA HIS A 183 29.37 41.25 24.08
C HIS A 183 28.63 42.39 23.38
N PRO A 184 27.50 42.89 23.92
CA PRO A 184 26.78 43.99 23.31
C PRO A 184 27.68 45.23 23.18
N PRO A 185 27.54 46.03 22.12
CA PRO A 185 28.32 47.26 21.97
C PRO A 185 28.02 48.20 23.15
N PRO A 186 29.05 48.84 23.75
CA PRO A 186 28.81 49.86 24.75
C PRO A 186 28.00 51.01 24.12
N PRO A 187 27.02 51.60 24.84
CA PRO A 187 26.25 52.72 24.31
C PRO A 187 27.19 53.87 23.97
N THR A 188 27.48 54.06 22.69
CA THR A 188 28.45 55.05 22.21
C THR A 188 27.72 56.26 21.65
N ASN A 189 28.09 57.45 22.11
CA ASN A 189 27.52 58.72 21.63
C ASN A 189 28.21 59.22 20.34
N HIS A 190 29.31 58.58 19.90
CA HIS A 190 30.11 59.01 18.75
C HIS A 190 30.37 57.85 17.77
N PRO A 191 30.30 58.10 16.44
CA PRO A 191 30.32 57.06 15.41
C PRO A 191 31.71 56.46 15.09
N THR A 192 32.76 56.78 15.87
CA THR A 192 34.16 56.48 15.52
C THR A 192 34.86 55.51 16.47
N ASP A 193 34.21 55.05 17.53
CA ASP A 193 34.84 54.15 18.49
C ASP A 193 34.83 52.71 17.96
N PHE A 194 36.03 52.14 17.81
CA PHE A 194 36.22 50.75 17.41
C PHE A 194 35.59 49.80 18.42
N TYR A 195 34.90 48.76 17.91
CA TYR A 195 34.26 47.73 18.72
C TYR A 195 35.28 47.10 19.69
N PRO A 196 35.14 47.26 21.03
CA PRO A 196 36.08 46.63 21.96
C PRO A 196 35.84 45.12 21.96
N LEU A 197 36.61 44.39 21.14
CA LEU A 197 36.58 42.93 21.02
C LEU A 197 37.22 42.21 22.23
N GLY A 198 37.88 42.96 23.12
CA GLY A 198 38.54 42.43 24.31
C GLY A 198 37.75 42.71 25.58
N GLY A 199 37.42 41.66 26.34
CA GLY A 199 36.81 41.77 27.66
C GLY A 199 36.14 40.48 28.12
N PRO A 200 35.88 40.32 29.44
CA PRO A 200 35.07 39.22 29.94
C PRO A 200 33.63 39.30 29.38
N PRO A 201 32.90 38.17 29.29
CA PRO A 201 31.54 38.16 28.77
C PRO A 201 30.61 39.04 29.62
N VAL A 202 29.92 39.99 28.97
CA VAL A 202 29.12 41.03 29.64
C VAL A 202 27.67 40.58 29.87
N ALA A 203 27.15 39.72 28.99
CA ALA A 203 25.78 39.20 29.09
C ALA A 203 25.74 37.66 29.28
N PRO A 204 24.74 37.12 29.99
CA PRO A 204 24.57 35.67 30.15
C PRO A 204 24.28 34.99 28.80
N PRO A 205 24.60 33.69 28.68
CA PRO A 205 24.35 32.94 27.45
C PRO A 205 22.84 32.92 27.13
N GLN A 206 22.48 33.38 25.92
CA GLN A 206 21.10 33.30 25.45
C GLN A 206 20.72 31.85 25.17
N ASN A 207 19.91 31.27 26.06
CA ASN A 207 19.24 29.99 25.80
C ASN A 207 17.88 30.26 25.16
N ILE A 208 17.59 29.58 24.04
CA ILE A 208 16.28 29.60 23.40
C ILE A 208 15.29 28.96 24.38
N LYS A 209 14.52 29.77 25.08
CA LYS A 209 13.50 29.28 26.00
C LYS A 209 12.32 28.72 25.19
N PRO A 210 11.80 27.53 25.54
CA PRO A 210 10.56 27.05 24.94
C PRO A 210 9.45 28.06 25.22
N ALA A 211 8.55 28.25 24.25
CA ALA A 211 7.40 29.14 24.42
C ALA A 211 6.59 28.70 25.66
N PRO A 212 6.19 29.63 26.54
CA PRO A 212 5.42 29.27 27.72
C PRO A 212 4.12 28.58 27.29
N GLU A 213 3.80 27.48 27.97
CA GLU A 213 2.59 26.70 27.74
C GLU A 213 1.38 27.64 27.93
N LEU A 214 0.41 27.61 27.00
CA LEU A 214 -0.77 28.50 26.96
C LEU A 214 -0.52 29.98 26.63
N SER A 215 0.69 30.37 26.22
CA SER A 215 0.93 31.73 25.71
C SER A 215 0.27 31.97 24.35
N LYS A 216 0.04 33.25 23.99
CA LYS A 216 -0.44 33.64 22.65
C LYS A 216 0.45 33.07 21.54
N ASP A 217 1.75 33.01 21.80
CA ASP A 217 2.76 32.48 20.90
C ASP A 217 2.69 30.93 20.78
N PHE A 218 2.32 30.23 21.85
CA PHE A 218 1.99 28.79 21.80
C PHE A 218 0.78 28.50 20.89
N PHE A 219 -0.27 29.32 20.96
CA PHE A 219 -1.46 29.17 20.10
C PHE A 219 -1.18 29.54 18.63
N ARG A 220 -0.29 30.51 18.37
CA ARG A 220 0.18 30.82 17.01
C ARG A 220 0.93 29.65 16.39
N ASN A 221 1.87 29.06 17.12
CA ASN A 221 2.57 27.84 16.69
C ASN A 221 1.58 26.69 16.43
N MET A 222 0.56 26.54 17.27
CA MET A 222 -0.45 25.48 17.09
C MET A 222 -1.27 25.68 15.81
N ARG A 223 -1.59 26.93 15.45
CA ARG A 223 -2.25 27.25 14.17
C ARG A 223 -1.34 26.95 12.99
N ASP A 224 -0.09 27.40 13.03
CA ASP A 224 0.86 27.18 11.94
C ASP A 224 1.13 25.66 11.76
N LEU A 225 1.18 24.91 12.86
CA LEU A 225 1.28 23.45 12.86
C LEU A 225 0.07 22.79 12.19
N GLN A 226 -1.16 23.23 12.51
CA GLN A 226 -2.37 22.74 11.84
C GLN A 226 -2.32 22.99 10.33
N ASN A 227 -1.94 24.21 9.92
CA ASN A 227 -1.80 24.54 8.50
C ASN A 227 -0.74 23.68 7.82
N CYS A 228 0.41 23.45 8.45
CA CYS A 228 1.46 22.60 7.87
C CYS A 228 1.06 21.12 7.81
N MET A 229 0.23 20.62 8.73
CA MET A 229 -0.33 19.27 8.65
C MET A 229 -1.25 19.12 7.44
N GLU A 230 -2.07 20.13 7.17
CA GLU A 230 -2.95 20.19 5.99
C GLU A 230 -2.17 20.39 4.69
N ASP A 231 -1.13 21.23 4.70
CA ASP A 231 -0.26 21.42 3.52
C ASP A 231 0.45 20.10 3.18
N PHE A 232 0.93 19.37 4.20
CA PHE A 232 1.58 18.08 4.01
C PHE A 232 0.61 17.05 3.41
N SER A 233 -0.61 16.92 3.92
CA SER A 233 -1.60 15.97 3.38
C SER A 233 -1.96 16.33 1.94
N ARG A 234 -2.22 17.60 1.62
CA ARG A 234 -2.51 18.05 0.25
C ARG A 234 -1.38 17.77 -0.73
N ILE A 235 -0.13 18.07 -0.34
CA ILE A 235 1.03 17.82 -1.18
C ILE A 235 1.19 16.31 -1.38
N HIS A 236 1.07 15.53 -0.32
CA HIS A 236 1.18 14.07 -0.38
C HIS A 236 0.10 13.46 -1.28
N ASP A 237 -1.16 13.84 -1.10
CA ASP A 237 -2.29 13.31 -1.88
C ASP A 237 -2.19 13.75 -3.34
N SER A 238 -1.74 14.98 -3.62
CA SER A 238 -1.47 15.47 -4.97
C SER A 238 -0.33 14.70 -5.65
N LEU A 239 0.77 14.44 -4.91
CA LEU A 239 1.87 13.63 -5.41
C LEU A 239 1.42 12.20 -5.71
N ILE A 240 0.60 11.59 -4.84
CA ILE A 240 0.03 10.26 -5.09
C ILE A 240 -0.91 10.29 -6.29
N ALA A 241 -1.80 11.28 -6.39
CA ALA A 241 -2.72 11.40 -7.53
C ALA A 241 -1.97 11.58 -8.86
N PHE A 242 -0.83 12.26 -8.86
CA PHE A 242 0.01 12.43 -10.05
C PHE A 242 0.86 11.19 -10.36
N LEU A 243 1.49 10.60 -9.34
CA LEU A 243 2.50 9.55 -9.51
C LEU A 243 1.88 8.15 -9.57
N ALA A 244 0.84 7.87 -8.78
CA ALA A 244 0.26 6.54 -8.68
C ALA A 244 -0.36 6.02 -9.99
N PRO A 245 -1.15 6.79 -10.77
CA PRO A 245 -1.72 6.26 -12.02
C PRO A 245 -0.67 5.74 -13.01
N PRO A 246 0.43 6.47 -13.31
CA PRO A 246 1.47 5.97 -14.19
C PRO A 246 2.42 4.94 -13.56
N THR A 247 2.66 4.94 -12.23
CA THR A 247 3.63 4.02 -11.61
C THR A 247 3.03 2.76 -10.99
N ASN A 248 1.73 2.72 -10.73
CA ASN A 248 1.05 1.60 -10.07
C ASN A 248 0.62 0.49 -11.05
N PHE A 249 1.06 0.53 -12.31
CA PHE A 249 0.72 -0.48 -13.34
C PHE A 249 -0.79 -0.68 -13.55
N SER A 250 -1.60 0.30 -13.17
CA SER A 250 -3.06 0.25 -13.33
C SER A 250 -3.48 0.12 -14.80
N ASN A 251 -2.70 0.74 -15.70
CA ASN A 251 -2.71 0.46 -17.11
C ASN A 251 -1.33 -0.10 -17.48
N GLU A 252 -1.22 -1.42 -17.48
CA GLU A 252 0.03 -2.16 -17.69
C GLU A 252 0.77 -1.69 -18.96
N ALA A 253 0.04 -1.40 -20.04
CA ALA A 253 0.63 -0.91 -21.28
C ALA A 253 1.28 0.47 -21.12
N LEU A 254 0.55 1.43 -20.53
CA LEU A 254 1.06 2.79 -20.33
C LEU A 254 2.25 2.80 -19.36
N SER A 255 2.13 2.08 -18.24
CA SER A 255 3.19 2.00 -17.23
C SER A 255 4.43 1.32 -17.78
N SER A 256 4.29 0.29 -18.61
CA SER A 256 5.41 -0.39 -19.28
C SER A 256 6.14 0.50 -20.28
N VAL A 257 5.40 1.26 -21.12
CA VAL A 257 6.03 2.25 -22.03
C VAL A 257 6.78 3.31 -21.24
N LEU A 258 6.16 3.86 -20.19
CA LEU A 258 6.81 4.85 -19.34
C LEU A 258 8.07 4.28 -18.68
N PHE A 259 8.03 3.05 -18.19
CA PHE A 259 9.17 2.35 -17.61
C PHE A 259 10.31 2.18 -18.63
N LEU A 260 10.01 1.77 -19.87
CA LEU A 260 11.00 1.62 -20.93
C LEU A 260 11.60 2.97 -21.33
N LEU A 261 10.78 4.02 -21.48
CA LEU A 261 11.26 5.38 -21.77
C LEU A 261 12.14 5.92 -20.63
N LEU A 262 11.73 5.73 -19.37
CA LEU A 262 12.50 6.17 -18.21
C LEU A 262 13.83 5.40 -18.09
N THR A 263 13.83 4.11 -18.41
CA THR A 263 15.05 3.29 -18.41
C THR A 263 15.99 3.70 -19.54
N ALA A 264 15.46 3.92 -20.76
CA ALA A 264 16.25 4.40 -21.89
C ALA A 264 16.85 5.77 -21.62
N THR A 265 16.05 6.71 -21.09
CA THR A 265 16.54 8.04 -20.69
C THR A 265 17.57 7.96 -19.58
N ALA A 266 17.42 7.08 -18.58
CA ALA A 266 18.44 6.86 -17.56
C ALA A 266 19.76 6.36 -18.14
N CYS A 267 19.71 5.38 -19.06
CA CYS A 267 20.90 4.89 -19.77
C CYS A 267 21.57 6.00 -20.61
N LEU A 268 20.76 6.79 -21.34
CA LEU A 268 21.25 7.92 -22.13
C LEU A 268 21.91 8.98 -21.23
N LEU A 269 21.26 9.37 -20.14
CA LEU A 269 21.80 10.34 -19.18
C LEU A 269 23.07 9.83 -18.52
N PHE A 270 23.19 8.53 -18.24
CA PHE A 270 24.40 7.95 -17.69
C PHE A 270 25.59 8.12 -18.65
N ILE A 271 25.38 7.83 -19.95
CA ILE A 271 26.41 7.98 -20.98
C ILE A 271 26.72 9.47 -21.23
N SER A 272 25.68 10.31 -21.33
CA SER A 272 25.80 11.72 -21.66
C SER A 272 26.10 12.62 -20.45
N SER A 273 26.25 12.06 -19.26
CA SER A 273 26.41 12.81 -18.00
C SER A 273 27.58 13.79 -18.05
N HIS A 274 28.67 13.42 -18.73
CA HIS A 274 29.86 14.26 -18.85
C HIS A 274 29.70 15.42 -19.86
N LEU A 275 28.75 15.34 -20.78
CA LEU A 275 28.46 16.42 -21.75
C LEU A 275 27.53 17.48 -21.15
N LEU A 276 26.77 17.13 -20.11
CA LEU A 276 25.80 18.03 -19.51
C LEU A 276 26.50 19.02 -18.57
N PRO A 277 26.37 20.34 -18.79
CA PRO A 277 26.94 21.34 -17.90
C PRO A 277 26.09 21.45 -16.63
N TRP A 278 26.20 20.47 -15.72
CA TRP A 278 25.42 20.40 -14.48
C TRP A 278 25.44 21.71 -13.68
N ARG A 279 26.59 22.39 -13.64
CA ARG A 279 26.78 23.71 -13.01
C ARG A 279 25.79 24.75 -13.57
N ALA A 280 25.68 24.84 -14.88
CA ALA A 280 24.77 25.76 -15.55
C ALA A 280 23.31 25.33 -15.40
N ILE A 281 23.03 24.03 -15.45
CA ILE A 281 21.67 23.50 -15.28
C ILE A 281 21.12 23.84 -13.90
N PHE A 282 21.88 23.60 -12.83
CA PHE A 282 21.47 23.97 -11.47
C PHE A 282 21.35 25.48 -11.30
N LEU A 283 22.27 26.25 -11.88
CA LEU A 283 22.19 27.71 -11.84
C LEU A 283 20.90 28.21 -12.51
N VAL A 284 20.63 27.81 -13.75
CA VAL A 284 19.43 28.25 -14.48
C VAL A 284 18.16 27.76 -13.81
N SER A 285 18.14 26.54 -13.25
CA SER A 285 16.96 26.01 -12.56
C SER A 285 16.66 26.77 -11.27
N GLY A 286 17.66 27.08 -10.44
CA GLY A 286 17.46 27.84 -9.21
C GLY A 286 17.08 29.30 -9.47
N TRP A 287 17.69 29.95 -10.48
CA TRP A 287 17.28 31.27 -10.95
C TRP A 287 15.85 31.25 -11.50
N GLY A 288 15.52 30.28 -12.35
CA GLY A 288 14.17 30.11 -12.91
C GLY A 288 13.12 29.96 -11.81
N ALA A 289 13.35 29.06 -10.84
CA ALA A 289 12.43 28.82 -9.74
C ALA A 289 12.18 30.07 -8.87
N THR A 290 13.23 30.85 -8.60
CA THR A 290 13.08 32.11 -7.85
C THR A 290 12.44 33.21 -8.68
N CYS A 291 12.77 33.35 -9.97
CA CYS A 291 12.14 34.33 -10.86
C CYS A 291 10.64 34.07 -11.06
N ILE A 292 10.20 32.81 -11.11
CA ILE A 292 8.78 32.44 -11.16
C ILE A 292 8.03 32.92 -9.90
N GLY A 293 8.73 33.00 -8.76
CA GLY A 293 8.19 33.55 -7.51
C GLY A 293 8.01 35.08 -7.49
N HIS A 294 8.48 35.80 -8.52
CA HIS A 294 8.37 37.26 -8.57
C HIS A 294 6.92 37.70 -8.85
N PRO A 295 6.36 38.68 -8.10
CA PRO A 295 4.94 39.04 -8.20
C PRO A 295 4.54 39.49 -9.62
N THR A 296 5.38 40.24 -10.33
CA THR A 296 5.05 40.65 -11.71
C THR A 296 5.07 39.48 -12.70
N VAL A 297 5.89 38.46 -12.44
CA VAL A 297 5.93 37.24 -13.26
C VAL A 297 4.72 36.37 -12.97
N GLN A 298 4.31 36.27 -11.71
CA GLN A 298 3.07 35.60 -11.32
C GLN A 298 1.85 36.27 -11.94
N GLU A 299 1.76 37.60 -11.87
CA GLU A 299 0.69 38.36 -12.53
C GLU A 299 0.68 38.13 -14.05
N LEU A 300 1.85 38.15 -14.69
CA LEU A 300 1.96 37.85 -16.12
C LEU A 300 1.57 36.41 -16.45
N LEU A 301 1.96 35.44 -15.63
CA LEU A 301 1.64 34.02 -15.79
C LEU A 301 0.13 33.77 -15.67
N HIS A 302 -0.51 34.44 -14.71
CA HIS A 302 -1.96 34.42 -14.54
C HIS A 302 -2.65 35.13 -15.71
N ALA A 303 -2.16 36.29 -16.16
CA ALA A 303 -2.72 37.06 -17.27
C ALA A 303 -2.59 36.37 -18.63
N THR A 304 -1.50 35.62 -18.86
CA THR A 304 -1.24 34.88 -20.11
C THR A 304 -1.95 33.53 -20.15
N GLN A 305 -2.73 33.19 -19.11
CA GLN A 305 -3.43 31.91 -19.01
C GLN A 305 -2.49 30.71 -19.25
N ALA A 306 -1.21 30.84 -18.86
CA ALA A 306 -0.18 29.83 -19.12
C ALA A 306 -0.56 28.45 -18.57
N GLY A 307 -1.39 28.41 -17.52
CA GLY A 307 -1.98 27.17 -17.00
C GLY A 307 -2.75 26.37 -18.05
N THR A 308 -3.51 27.02 -18.95
CA THR A 308 -4.22 26.30 -20.03
C THR A 308 -3.29 25.79 -21.11
N ILE A 309 -2.22 26.52 -21.41
CA ILE A 309 -1.19 26.06 -22.35
C ILE A 309 -0.51 24.81 -21.76
N ILE A 310 -0.15 24.85 -20.49
CA ILE A 310 0.47 23.71 -19.79
C ILE A 310 -0.48 22.50 -19.76
N GLN A 311 -1.75 22.69 -19.40
CA GLN A 311 -2.76 21.62 -19.43
C GLN A 311 -2.97 21.06 -20.85
N GLY A 312 -2.95 21.91 -21.88
CA GLY A 312 -3.01 21.49 -23.28
C GLY A 312 -1.81 20.63 -23.69
N GLN A 313 -0.59 21.03 -23.29
CA GLN A 313 0.62 20.22 -23.53
C GLN A 313 0.58 18.90 -22.76
N GLU A 314 0.10 18.91 -21.51
CA GLU A 314 0.00 17.73 -20.66
C GLU A 314 -0.99 16.71 -21.24
N THR A 315 -2.17 17.16 -21.68
CA THR A 315 -3.17 16.30 -22.33
C THR A 315 -2.67 15.75 -23.66
N ASN A 316 -1.98 16.57 -24.47
CA ASN A 316 -1.35 16.13 -25.71
C ASN A 316 -0.29 15.06 -25.44
N ALA A 317 0.62 15.28 -24.49
CA ALA A 317 1.66 14.33 -24.12
C ALA A 317 1.07 13.01 -23.61
N ARG A 318 0.03 13.07 -22.74
CA ARG A 318 -0.69 11.87 -22.29
C ARG A 318 -1.34 11.12 -23.44
N SER A 319 -1.99 11.83 -24.36
CA SER A 319 -2.63 11.21 -25.52
C SER A 319 -1.61 10.53 -26.45
N TRP A 320 -0.43 11.14 -26.62
CA TRP A 320 0.66 10.56 -27.39
C TRP A 320 1.21 9.28 -26.74
N LEU A 321 1.43 9.30 -25.42
CA LEU A 321 1.87 8.12 -24.66
C LEU A 321 0.84 6.97 -24.74
N LEU A 322 -0.46 7.29 -24.64
CA LEU A 322 -1.53 6.29 -24.76
C LEU A 322 -1.62 5.69 -26.17
N ARG A 323 -1.39 6.50 -27.21
CA ARG A 323 -1.31 6.01 -28.59
C ARG A 323 -0.12 5.07 -28.76
N LEU A 324 1.04 5.44 -28.23
CA LEU A 324 2.25 4.62 -28.28
C LEU A 324 2.06 3.29 -27.53
N SER A 325 1.43 3.33 -26.35
CA SER A 325 1.21 2.13 -25.55
C SER A 325 0.21 1.16 -26.17
N SER A 326 -0.84 1.66 -26.81
CA SER A 326 -1.86 0.83 -27.46
C SER A 326 -1.39 0.19 -28.78
N SER A 327 -0.45 0.81 -29.49
CA SER A 327 0.05 0.27 -30.77
C SER A 327 1.13 -0.79 -30.61
N ASP A 328 1.97 -0.70 -29.57
CA ASP A 328 3.24 -1.45 -29.52
C ASP A 328 3.24 -2.62 -28.51
N ILE A 329 2.40 -2.56 -27.48
CA ILE A 329 2.35 -3.59 -26.43
C ILE A 329 1.08 -4.45 -26.57
N ALA A 330 1.20 -5.58 -27.26
CA ALA A 330 0.18 -6.62 -27.26
C ALA A 330 0.28 -7.45 -25.96
N LEU A 331 -0.53 -7.11 -24.94
CA LEU A 331 -0.61 -7.84 -23.66
C LEU A 331 -1.34 -9.19 -23.72
N SER A 332 -1.70 -9.67 -24.92
CA SER A 332 -2.38 -10.95 -25.05
C SER A 332 -1.39 -12.09 -24.77
N SER A 333 -1.37 -12.62 -23.55
CA SER A 333 -0.89 -13.99 -23.36
C SER A 333 -1.79 -14.90 -24.18
N ALA A 334 -1.22 -15.85 -24.93
CA ALA A 334 -2.03 -16.88 -25.57
C ALA A 334 -2.94 -17.51 -24.50
N PRO A 335 -4.25 -17.63 -24.74
CA PRO A 335 -5.17 -18.19 -23.75
C PRO A 335 -4.66 -19.57 -23.34
N GLU A 336 -4.54 -19.80 -22.04
CA GLU A 336 -4.08 -21.08 -21.54
C GLU A 336 -5.13 -22.15 -21.92
N HIS A 337 -4.71 -23.13 -22.72
CA HIS A 337 -5.55 -24.27 -23.10
C HIS A 337 -5.29 -25.43 -22.14
N ARG A 338 -6.37 -25.98 -21.57
CA ARG A 338 -6.33 -27.20 -20.75
C ARG A 338 -7.44 -28.13 -21.17
N GLU A 339 -7.32 -29.40 -20.80
CA GLU A 339 -8.37 -30.38 -21.00
C GLU A 339 -9.11 -30.59 -19.69
N VAL A 340 -10.45 -30.58 -19.75
CA VAL A 340 -11.31 -30.99 -18.64
C VAL A 340 -11.77 -32.41 -18.92
N GLU A 341 -11.66 -33.24 -17.89
CA GLU A 341 -12.15 -34.60 -17.92
C GLU A 341 -13.45 -34.76 -17.12
N ILE A 342 -14.27 -35.70 -17.55
CA ILE A 342 -15.44 -36.16 -16.82
C ILE A 342 -15.59 -37.67 -16.98
N PHE A 343 -16.08 -38.33 -15.94
CA PHE A 343 -16.28 -39.78 -15.93
C PHE A 343 -17.75 -40.12 -16.04
N GLU A 344 -18.12 -40.84 -17.08
CA GLU A 344 -19.43 -41.47 -17.21
C GLU A 344 -19.45 -42.71 -16.32
N LEU A 345 -20.34 -42.75 -15.33
CA LEU A 345 -20.50 -43.86 -14.40
C LEU A 345 -21.75 -44.66 -14.76
N GLN A 346 -21.59 -45.97 -14.83
CA GLN A 346 -22.69 -46.91 -14.97
C GLN A 346 -22.62 -47.97 -13.88
N ARG A 347 -23.80 -48.44 -13.46
CA ARG A 347 -23.95 -49.37 -12.34
C ARG A 347 -24.82 -50.54 -12.73
N ARG A 348 -24.47 -51.73 -12.27
CA ARG A 348 -25.29 -52.94 -12.39
C ARG A 348 -25.61 -53.53 -11.02
N ALA A 349 -26.72 -54.24 -10.91
CA ALA A 349 -27.06 -54.98 -9.70
C ALA A 349 -26.21 -56.26 -9.60
N LEU A 350 -25.60 -56.52 -8.44
CA LEU A 350 -24.72 -57.68 -8.25
C LEU A 350 -25.49 -59.01 -8.09
N HIS A 351 -26.74 -58.95 -7.65
CA HIS A 351 -27.53 -60.12 -7.26
C HIS A 351 -28.33 -60.77 -8.39
N VAL A 352 -28.14 -60.30 -9.63
CA VAL A 352 -28.82 -60.81 -10.82
C VAL A 352 -27.75 -61.19 -11.83
N ASP A 353 -27.65 -62.48 -12.15
CA ASP A 353 -26.52 -63.07 -12.87
C ASP A 353 -26.34 -62.51 -14.31
N ASP A 354 -27.36 -61.84 -14.87
CA ASP A 354 -27.34 -61.18 -16.19
C ASP A 354 -27.73 -59.69 -16.15
N ALA A 355 -27.46 -58.98 -15.04
CA ALA A 355 -27.76 -57.55 -14.97
C ALA A 355 -26.92 -56.72 -15.96
N GLU A 356 -27.61 -56.01 -16.84
CA GLU A 356 -26.99 -54.99 -17.71
C GLU A 356 -26.56 -53.76 -16.91
N TYR A 357 -25.56 -53.04 -17.45
CA TYR A 357 -25.09 -51.80 -16.84
C TYR A 357 -26.03 -50.63 -17.19
N GLU A 358 -26.64 -50.04 -16.17
CA GLU A 358 -27.51 -48.88 -16.32
C GLU A 358 -26.72 -47.57 -16.17
N PRO A 359 -27.03 -46.54 -16.98
CA PRO A 359 -26.40 -45.22 -16.85
C PRO A 359 -26.79 -44.56 -15.53
N PHE A 360 -25.78 -44.13 -14.75
CA PHE A 360 -26.00 -43.54 -13.43
C PHE A 360 -25.84 -42.01 -13.43
N LEU A 361 -24.63 -41.50 -13.68
CA LEU A 361 -24.33 -40.06 -13.76
C LEU A 361 -22.93 -39.79 -14.31
N PHE A 362 -22.68 -38.53 -14.69
CA PHE A 362 -21.37 -38.00 -15.05
C PHE A 362 -20.74 -37.31 -13.84
N SER A 363 -19.57 -37.78 -13.39
CA SER A 363 -18.87 -37.25 -12.22
C SER A 363 -17.51 -36.66 -12.59
N ALA A 364 -17.07 -35.65 -11.85
CA ALA A 364 -15.70 -35.13 -11.94
C ALA A 364 -14.65 -36.12 -11.37
N SER A 365 -15.09 -37.17 -10.67
CA SER A 365 -14.21 -38.17 -10.08
C SER A 365 -14.51 -39.57 -10.66
N PRO A 366 -13.50 -40.45 -10.81
CA PRO A 366 -13.67 -41.77 -11.40
C PRO A 366 -14.43 -42.77 -10.50
N TYR A 367 -14.79 -42.40 -9.27
CA TYR A 367 -15.48 -43.30 -8.31
C TYR A 367 -14.83 -44.70 -8.21
N SER A 368 -13.50 -44.73 -8.13
CA SER A 368 -12.72 -45.96 -7.99
C SER A 368 -13.00 -46.68 -6.66
N PRO A 369 -12.70 -47.99 -6.54
CA PRO A 369 -12.88 -48.72 -5.28
C PRO A 369 -12.17 -48.07 -4.09
N LEU A 370 -11.01 -47.46 -4.34
CA LEU A 370 -10.21 -46.72 -3.36
C LEU A 370 -10.59 -45.24 -3.22
N SER A 371 -11.61 -44.76 -3.93
CA SER A 371 -12.01 -43.36 -3.84
C SER A 371 -12.62 -43.06 -2.46
N PRO A 372 -12.34 -41.87 -1.86
CA PRO A 372 -12.84 -41.54 -0.53
C PRO A 372 -14.37 -41.60 -0.41
N ALA A 373 -15.08 -41.16 -1.45
CA ALA A 373 -16.54 -41.22 -1.49
C ALA A 373 -17.05 -42.67 -1.41
N ARG A 374 -16.35 -43.61 -2.04
CA ARG A 374 -16.72 -45.02 -2.03
C ARG A 374 -16.41 -45.69 -0.70
N ILE A 375 -15.28 -45.37 -0.08
CA ILE A 375 -14.92 -45.87 1.26
C ILE A 375 -15.89 -45.33 2.33
N ALA A 376 -16.35 -44.09 2.18
CA ALA A 376 -17.32 -43.47 3.07
C ALA A 376 -18.77 -43.98 2.87
N GLY A 377 -19.04 -44.75 1.81
CA GLY A 377 -20.41 -45.18 1.45
C GLY A 377 -21.27 -44.05 0.84
N ASP A 378 -20.66 -42.94 0.46
CA ASP A 378 -21.33 -41.80 -0.16
C ASP A 378 -21.61 -42.09 -1.65
N ARG A 379 -22.77 -41.58 -2.12
CA ARG A 379 -23.13 -41.65 -3.54
C ARG A 379 -22.25 -40.68 -4.36
N PRO A 380 -21.88 -41.04 -5.60
CA PRO A 380 -21.10 -40.14 -6.44
C PRO A 380 -21.89 -38.88 -6.78
N ARG A 381 -21.20 -37.74 -6.84
CA ARG A 381 -21.79 -36.43 -7.14
C ARG A 381 -21.53 -36.08 -8.61
N GLY A 382 -22.53 -35.50 -9.27
CA GLY A 382 -22.42 -35.14 -10.67
C GLY A 382 -23.75 -34.80 -11.33
N THR A 383 -23.76 -34.75 -12.67
CA THR A 383 -24.93 -34.42 -13.49
C THR A 383 -25.43 -35.66 -14.23
N ARG A 384 -26.69 -35.62 -14.70
CA ARG A 384 -27.28 -36.74 -15.46
C ARG A 384 -26.98 -36.66 -16.95
N PHE A 385 -26.83 -35.46 -17.49
CA PHE A 385 -26.59 -35.23 -18.91
C PHE A 385 -25.28 -34.47 -19.15
N PHE A 386 -24.69 -34.65 -20.34
CA PHE A 386 -23.50 -33.91 -20.78
C PHE A 386 -23.75 -32.41 -20.92
N GLU A 387 -24.97 -32.02 -21.26
CA GLU A 387 -25.36 -30.62 -21.49
C GLU A 387 -25.34 -29.80 -20.21
N ASP A 388 -25.54 -30.46 -19.06
CA ASP A 388 -25.52 -29.82 -17.74
C ASP A 388 -24.09 -29.54 -17.24
N VAL A 389 -23.06 -30.07 -17.93
CA VAL A 389 -21.66 -29.92 -17.51
C VAL A 389 -21.15 -28.53 -17.86
N GLN A 390 -21.01 -27.70 -16.84
CA GLN A 390 -20.46 -26.35 -16.96
C GLN A 390 -18.93 -26.38 -16.96
N ALA A 391 -18.33 -25.42 -17.66
CA ALA A 391 -16.89 -25.21 -17.58
C ALA A 391 -16.50 -24.79 -16.15
N PRO A 392 -15.28 -25.15 -15.68
CA PRO A 392 -14.80 -24.72 -14.38
C PRO A 392 -14.80 -23.18 -14.24
N LYS A 393 -14.91 -22.68 -13.01
CA LYS A 393 -14.92 -21.23 -12.75
C LYS A 393 -13.68 -20.55 -13.36
N GLY A 394 -13.89 -19.55 -14.22
CA GLY A 394 -12.81 -18.84 -14.92
C GLY A 394 -12.36 -19.49 -16.24
N TRP A 395 -13.03 -20.54 -16.69
CA TRP A 395 -12.74 -21.24 -17.95
C TRP A 395 -13.96 -21.22 -18.87
N ARG A 396 -13.73 -21.22 -20.18
CA ARG A 396 -14.77 -21.43 -21.20
C ARG A 396 -14.42 -22.62 -22.08
N TRP A 397 -15.42 -23.29 -22.63
CA TRP A 397 -15.21 -24.38 -23.58
C TRP A 397 -14.59 -23.84 -24.87
N SER A 398 -13.43 -24.36 -25.27
CA SER A 398 -12.84 -24.06 -26.58
C SER A 398 -13.42 -24.96 -27.67
N ASP A 399 -13.68 -26.24 -27.33
CA ASP A 399 -14.22 -27.23 -28.24
C ASP A 399 -15.75 -27.34 -28.15
N LYS A 400 -16.39 -27.74 -29.25
CA LYS A 400 -17.85 -27.88 -29.33
C LYS A 400 -18.38 -29.22 -28.81
N LYS A 401 -17.56 -30.27 -28.82
CA LYS A 401 -18.00 -31.64 -28.53
C LYS A 401 -17.09 -32.29 -27.50
N TRP A 402 -17.66 -33.17 -26.68
CA TRP A 402 -16.90 -34.09 -25.84
C TRP A 402 -16.27 -35.18 -26.71
N THR A 403 -15.01 -35.49 -26.46
CA THR A 403 -14.28 -36.57 -27.12
C THR A 403 -14.02 -37.69 -26.13
N LEU A 404 -14.20 -38.93 -26.59
CA LEU A 404 -13.88 -40.11 -25.80
C LEU A 404 -12.37 -40.22 -25.66
N ASP A 405 -11.88 -40.43 -24.44
CA ASP A 405 -10.48 -40.73 -24.22
C ASP A 405 -10.17 -42.17 -24.61
N LEU A 406 -9.29 -42.33 -25.60
CA LEU A 406 -8.86 -43.64 -26.07
C LEU A 406 -7.77 -44.24 -25.17
N LEU A 407 -7.09 -43.44 -24.35
CA LEU A 407 -5.94 -43.85 -23.55
C LEU A 407 -6.39 -44.32 -22.16
N SER A 408 -7.38 -45.23 -22.13
CA SER A 408 -7.97 -45.75 -20.89
C SER A 408 -6.95 -46.41 -19.96
N ARG A 409 -5.91 -47.03 -20.53
CA ARG A 409 -4.77 -47.60 -19.80
C ARG A 409 -3.94 -46.54 -19.09
N GLU A 410 -3.60 -45.45 -19.79
CA GLU A 410 -2.63 -44.47 -19.31
C GLU A 410 -3.14 -43.75 -18.07
N TRP A 411 -4.41 -43.32 -18.04
CA TRP A 411 -4.95 -42.63 -16.87
C TRP A 411 -5.15 -43.57 -15.67
N VAL A 412 -5.44 -44.86 -15.91
CA VAL A 412 -5.56 -45.89 -14.86
C VAL A 412 -4.20 -46.16 -14.23
N GLU A 413 -3.14 -46.26 -15.05
CA GLU A 413 -1.75 -46.43 -14.61
C GLU A 413 -1.23 -45.19 -13.89
N GLU A 414 -1.41 -44.00 -14.45
CA GLU A 414 -0.96 -42.72 -13.88
C GLU A 414 -1.57 -42.49 -12.48
N ARG A 415 -2.83 -42.88 -12.28
CA ARG A 415 -3.55 -42.73 -11.01
C ARG A 415 -3.43 -43.93 -10.09
N CYS A 416 -2.66 -44.95 -10.47
CA CYS A 416 -2.48 -46.19 -9.71
C CYS A 416 -3.82 -46.81 -9.25
N VAL A 417 -4.83 -46.83 -10.13
CA VAL A 417 -6.16 -47.38 -9.77
C VAL A 417 -6.07 -48.91 -9.75
N THR A 418 -6.38 -49.50 -8.59
CA THR A 418 -6.24 -50.94 -8.36
C THR A 418 -7.59 -51.68 -8.41
N GLY A 419 -7.59 -52.96 -8.78
CA GLY A 419 -8.77 -53.83 -8.69
C GLY A 419 -9.80 -53.56 -9.80
N VAL A 420 -9.30 -53.26 -10.99
CA VAL A 420 -10.07 -52.78 -12.13
C VAL A 420 -9.60 -53.50 -13.40
N GLU A 421 -10.54 -53.83 -14.26
CA GLU A 421 -10.34 -54.39 -15.59
C GLU A 421 -10.50 -53.28 -16.65
N VAL A 422 -9.54 -53.16 -17.57
CA VAL A 422 -9.54 -52.15 -18.62
C VAL A 422 -9.85 -52.80 -19.96
N GLU A 423 -10.96 -52.38 -20.56
CA GLU A 423 -11.35 -52.76 -21.92
C GLU A 423 -10.50 -51.99 -22.94
N MET A 424 -9.73 -52.72 -23.75
CA MET A 424 -8.82 -52.15 -24.76
C MET A 424 -9.45 -52.08 -26.17
N GLU A 425 -10.52 -52.83 -26.42
CA GLU A 425 -11.23 -52.91 -27.71
C GLU A 425 -12.67 -52.42 -27.54
N GLY A 426 -13.20 -51.62 -28.48
CA GLY A 426 -14.57 -51.08 -28.36
C GLY A 426 -14.65 -49.75 -27.61
N GLU A 427 -15.52 -49.68 -26.60
CA GLU A 427 -15.95 -48.42 -25.96
C GLU A 427 -15.06 -47.93 -24.80
N ARG A 428 -13.99 -48.66 -24.49
CA ARG A 428 -12.96 -48.30 -23.49
C ARG A 428 -13.50 -48.15 -22.06
N TRP A 429 -14.37 -49.08 -21.66
CA TRP A 429 -14.86 -49.12 -20.29
C TRP A 429 -13.79 -49.61 -19.31
N VAL A 430 -13.84 -49.06 -18.10
CA VAL A 430 -12.95 -49.40 -17.00
C VAL A 430 -13.83 -49.92 -15.86
N THR A 431 -13.85 -51.24 -15.69
CA THR A 431 -14.82 -51.98 -14.86
C THR A 431 -14.18 -52.44 -13.56
N ASP A 432 -14.88 -52.39 -12.43
CA ASP A 432 -14.34 -52.98 -11.19
C ASP A 432 -14.24 -54.51 -11.31
N ILE A 433 -13.30 -55.12 -10.59
CA ILE A 433 -13.23 -56.58 -10.46
C ILE A 433 -13.97 -57.00 -9.18
N LEU A 434 -14.83 -58.01 -9.29
CA LEU A 434 -15.46 -58.65 -8.12
C LEU A 434 -14.57 -59.80 -7.66
N TYR A 435 -14.01 -59.69 -6.46
CA TYR A 435 -13.32 -60.80 -5.80
C TYR A 435 -14.34 -61.66 -5.04
N ASP A 436 -14.30 -62.98 -5.22
CA ASP A 436 -15.09 -63.90 -4.42
C ASP A 436 -14.61 -63.87 -2.95
N GLU A 437 -15.54 -63.79 -2.00
CA GLU A 437 -15.27 -63.63 -0.56
C GLU A 437 -14.36 -64.73 0.03
N GLU A 438 -14.28 -65.90 -0.60
CA GLU A 438 -13.37 -66.98 -0.20
C GLU A 438 -11.87 -66.63 -0.34
N THR A 439 -11.53 -65.62 -1.15
CA THR A 439 -10.14 -65.19 -1.38
C THR A 439 -9.68 -64.06 -0.44
N THR A 440 -10.61 -63.37 0.21
CA THR A 440 -10.31 -62.16 1.01
C THR A 440 -9.83 -62.50 2.44
N GLY A 441 -10.04 -63.74 2.89
CA GLY A 441 -9.68 -64.20 4.24
C GLY A 441 -8.20 -64.56 4.45
N GLN A 442 -7.35 -64.59 3.41
CA GLN A 442 -6.00 -65.15 3.54
C GLN A 442 -4.84 -64.14 3.44
N ASN A 443 -5.11 -62.85 3.16
CA ASN A 443 -4.05 -61.86 2.93
C ASN A 443 -4.02 -60.67 3.90
N VAL A 444 -4.71 -60.75 5.04
CA VAL A 444 -4.53 -59.82 6.15
C VAL A 444 -4.10 -60.61 7.38
N LEU A 445 -2.91 -60.29 7.89
CA LEU A 445 -2.16 -60.95 8.99
C LEU A 445 -1.33 -62.19 8.62
N THR A 446 -0.17 -61.98 7.99
CA THR A 446 1.04 -62.71 8.42
C THR A 446 2.27 -61.80 8.43
N SER A 447 2.84 -61.63 9.61
CA SER A 447 4.15 -61.02 9.86
C SER A 447 5.25 -61.77 9.09
N PRO A 448 6.35 -61.13 8.64
CA PRO A 448 7.32 -61.80 7.80
C PRO A 448 8.18 -62.74 8.64
N LYS A 449 7.97 -64.05 8.51
CA LYS A 449 9.01 -65.03 8.87
C LYS A 449 10.03 -65.08 7.74
N LYS A 450 11.26 -64.77 8.12
CA LYS A 450 12.47 -64.75 7.31
C LYS A 450 12.82 -66.19 6.95
N ASP A 451 12.67 -66.57 5.69
CA ASP A 451 13.26 -67.80 5.17
C ASP A 451 14.14 -67.51 3.96
N LYS A 452 15.34 -68.09 3.97
CA LYS A 452 16.42 -67.86 3.00
C LYS A 452 16.25 -68.83 1.83
N GLY A 453 15.98 -68.31 0.63
CA GLY A 453 16.00 -69.15 -0.58
C GLY A 453 15.84 -68.37 -1.88
N LYS A 454 16.96 -68.22 -2.60
CA LYS A 454 17.16 -67.98 -4.04
C LYS A 454 15.98 -67.43 -4.89
N GLY A 455 16.19 -66.21 -5.37
CA GLY A 455 15.95 -65.77 -6.75
C GLY A 455 14.63 -66.17 -7.42
N LYS A 456 13.59 -65.39 -7.17
CA LYS A 456 12.52 -65.13 -8.15
C LYS A 456 12.24 -63.64 -8.14
N GLU A 457 12.24 -63.02 -9.32
CA GLU A 457 11.79 -61.65 -9.53
C GLU A 457 10.46 -61.44 -8.80
N LYS A 458 10.36 -60.35 -8.05
CA LYS A 458 9.07 -59.88 -7.54
C LYS A 458 8.19 -59.65 -8.76
N ALA A 459 7.22 -60.53 -8.98
CA ALA A 459 6.12 -60.23 -9.88
C ALA A 459 5.51 -58.92 -9.37
N VAL A 460 5.67 -57.85 -10.16
CA VAL A 460 4.93 -56.61 -9.96
C VAL A 460 3.47 -57.03 -9.94
N MET A 461 2.81 -56.83 -8.81
CA MET A 461 1.38 -57.09 -8.66
C MET A 461 0.69 -56.29 -9.76
N LYS A 462 0.16 -56.97 -10.79
CA LYS A 462 -0.50 -56.32 -11.91
C LYS A 462 -1.72 -55.60 -11.32
N THR A 463 -1.64 -54.28 -11.22
CA THR A 463 -2.57 -53.44 -10.45
C THR A 463 -3.97 -53.44 -11.06
N TRP A 464 -4.05 -53.68 -12.37
CA TRP A 464 -5.26 -53.74 -13.19
C TRP A 464 -5.10 -54.86 -14.23
N GLU A 465 -6.22 -55.43 -14.68
CA GLU A 465 -6.23 -56.56 -15.64
C GLU A 465 -6.68 -56.09 -17.03
N GLU A 466 -6.09 -56.67 -18.09
CA GLU A 466 -6.56 -56.46 -19.46
C GLU A 466 -7.77 -57.38 -19.69
N ASP A 467 -8.80 -56.88 -20.38
CA ASP A 467 -10.04 -57.63 -20.64
C ASP A 467 -9.73 -58.97 -21.33
N ASN A 468 -9.77 -60.03 -20.54
CA ASN A 468 -9.54 -61.40 -20.98
C ASN A 468 -10.84 -62.21 -20.96
N GLY A 469 -11.99 -61.58 -20.67
CA GLY A 469 -13.31 -62.22 -20.61
C GLY A 469 -13.48 -63.28 -19.51
N LEU A 470 -12.50 -63.44 -18.61
CA LEU A 470 -12.45 -64.48 -17.58
C LEU A 470 -12.72 -63.94 -16.16
N GLY A 471 -12.68 -62.61 -15.96
CA GLY A 471 -12.90 -61.95 -14.68
C GLY A 471 -14.38 -61.74 -14.36
N LYS A 472 -14.79 -61.98 -13.11
CA LYS A 472 -16.11 -61.55 -12.63
C LYS A 472 -16.15 -60.03 -12.54
N LYS A 473 -16.94 -59.40 -13.41
CA LYS A 473 -17.10 -57.95 -13.42
C LYS A 473 -17.76 -57.44 -12.13
N GLY A 474 -17.47 -56.22 -11.72
CA GLY A 474 -17.98 -55.61 -10.50
C GLY A 474 -19.27 -54.81 -10.71
N GLU A 475 -19.74 -54.16 -9.64
CA GLU A 475 -20.97 -53.35 -9.64
C GLU A 475 -20.86 -52.09 -10.51
N TRP A 476 -19.67 -51.51 -10.65
CA TRP A 476 -19.47 -50.23 -11.36
C TRP A 476 -18.53 -50.37 -12.56
N ARG A 477 -18.85 -49.62 -13.61
CA ARG A 477 -17.93 -49.33 -14.72
C ARG A 477 -17.89 -47.83 -14.99
N ARG A 478 -16.75 -47.35 -15.50
CA ARG A 478 -16.57 -45.95 -15.86
C ARG A 478 -15.85 -45.74 -17.17
N ARG A 479 -16.13 -44.60 -17.80
CA ARG A 479 -15.51 -44.19 -19.06
C ARG A 479 -15.14 -42.72 -19.00
N ARG A 480 -13.93 -42.38 -19.47
CA ARG A 480 -13.37 -41.03 -19.40
C ARG A 480 -13.69 -40.26 -20.69
N TRP A 481 -14.26 -39.08 -20.53
CA TRP A 481 -14.53 -38.12 -21.60
C TRP A 481 -13.71 -36.87 -21.35
N VAL A 482 -13.15 -36.29 -22.41
CA VAL A 482 -12.33 -35.07 -22.34
C VAL A 482 -12.89 -34.00 -23.26
N ARG A 483 -12.68 -32.74 -22.88
CA ARG A 483 -13.04 -31.58 -23.69
C ARG A 483 -12.11 -30.41 -23.37
N ALA A 484 -11.61 -29.73 -24.39
CA ALA A 484 -10.70 -28.62 -24.18
C ALA A 484 -11.44 -27.36 -23.67
N VAL A 485 -10.77 -26.66 -22.75
CA VAL A 485 -11.15 -25.37 -22.19
C VAL A 485 -10.03 -24.37 -22.40
N GLU A 486 -10.43 -23.11 -22.52
CA GLU A 486 -9.52 -21.98 -22.57
C GLU A 486 -9.78 -21.04 -21.39
N ARG A 487 -8.70 -20.53 -20.81
CA ARG A 487 -8.77 -19.64 -19.65
C ARG A 487 -9.34 -18.28 -20.07
N VAL A 488 -10.37 -17.83 -19.35
CA VAL A 488 -10.94 -16.50 -19.54
C VAL A 488 -10.26 -15.53 -18.59
N VAL A 489 -9.76 -14.42 -19.12
CA VAL A 489 -9.32 -13.30 -18.29
C VAL A 489 -10.56 -12.70 -17.64
N MET A 490 -10.77 -12.99 -16.36
CA MET A 490 -11.77 -12.28 -15.57
C MET A 490 -11.33 -10.83 -15.46
N ALA A 491 -12.06 -9.93 -16.14
CA ALA A 491 -12.00 -8.52 -15.78
C ALA A 491 -12.38 -8.42 -14.28
N PRO A 492 -11.67 -7.62 -13.48
CA PRO A 492 -12.09 -7.39 -12.10
C PRO A 492 -13.52 -6.88 -12.16
N THR A 493 -14.46 -7.66 -11.63
CA THR A 493 -15.83 -7.22 -11.44
C THR A 493 -15.75 -5.96 -10.60
N SER A 494 -16.06 -4.81 -11.21
CA SER A 494 -16.40 -3.59 -10.49
C SER A 494 -17.43 -4.00 -9.45
N GLY A 495 -17.03 -3.97 -8.18
CA GLY A 495 -17.87 -4.43 -7.07
C GLY A 495 -19.24 -3.79 -7.21
N GLU A 496 -20.25 -4.64 -7.32
CA GLU A 496 -21.62 -4.21 -7.11
C GLU A 496 -21.70 -3.63 -5.69
N SER A 497 -22.27 -2.43 -5.68
CA SER A 497 -22.60 -1.51 -4.58
C SER A 497 -22.95 -2.11 -3.23
#